data_AF-A0A4Y1WSI0-F1
#
_entry.id   AF-A0A4Y1WSI0-F1
#
_cell.length_a   1.000
_cell.length_b   1.000
_cell.length_c   1.000
_cell.angle_alpha   90.00
_cell.angle_beta   90.00
_cell.angle_gamma   90.00
#
_symmetry.space_group_name_H-M   'P 1'
#
loop_
_entity.id
_entity.type
_entity.pdbx_description
1 polymer ?
#
loop_
_entity_poly.entity_id
_entity_poly.type
_entity_poly.pdbx_seq_one_letter_code
_entity_poly.pdbx_strand_id
1 'polypeptide(L)'
;MDILTPHDGVTNDKIAKAQIEAVERKQNEYKLIGQMVRVPGHTLYKFNTVTRTASRAEVEVSADSWLNPENMKIESDRKSRVKVEKDCYYEQALNMKNFIKRLRRRGIVGMDEEVKH
;
A
#
# COMPACT_ATOMS: atom_id res chain seq x y z
N MET A 1 37.07 -31.39 -6.72
CA MET A 1 36.60 -30.03 -6.37
C MET A 1 35.75 -29.58 -7.55
N ASP A 2 34.50 -30.04 -7.59
CA ASP A 2 33.59 -29.77 -8.69
C ASP A 2 33.01 -28.37 -8.51
N ILE A 3 33.49 -27.45 -9.34
CA ILE A 3 32.96 -26.11 -9.47
C ILE A 3 31.61 -26.27 -10.17
N LEU A 4 30.52 -26.09 -9.41
CA LEU A 4 29.15 -26.07 -9.92
C LEU A 4 29.00 -24.91 -10.92
N THR A 5 29.29 -25.17 -12.19
CA THR A 5 28.86 -24.33 -13.30
C THR A 5 27.35 -24.50 -13.46
N PRO A 6 26.56 -23.41 -13.36
CA PRO A 6 25.12 -23.50 -13.58
C PRO A 6 24.86 -23.94 -15.03
N HIS A 7 24.22 -25.09 -15.18
CA HIS A 7 23.63 -25.52 -16.43
C HIS A 7 22.56 -24.49 -16.85
N ASP A 8 22.52 -24.20 -18.15
CA ASP A 8 21.48 -23.48 -18.87
C ASP A 8 21.41 -21.95 -18.63
N GLY A 9 22.19 -21.19 -19.41
CA GLY A 9 21.81 -19.94 -20.11
C GLY A 9 21.09 -18.78 -19.38
N VAL A 10 20.86 -18.88 -18.09
CA VAL A 10 20.20 -17.89 -17.26
C VAL A 10 21.30 -17.23 -16.44
N THR A 11 21.81 -16.12 -16.97
CA THR A 11 22.78 -15.27 -16.28
C THR A 11 22.24 -14.89 -14.89
N ASN A 12 23.12 -14.78 -13.89
CA ASN A 12 22.77 -14.36 -12.52
C ASN A 12 21.89 -13.09 -12.49
N ASP A 13 22.05 -12.20 -13.47
CA ASP A 13 21.21 -11.00 -13.66
C ASP A 13 19.74 -11.28 -13.94
N LYS A 14 19.42 -12.36 -14.67
CA LYS A 14 18.03 -12.77 -14.94
C LYS A 14 17.37 -13.36 -13.68
N ILE A 15 18.14 -14.10 -12.87
CA ILE A 15 17.69 -14.63 -11.59
C ILE A 15 17.44 -13.47 -10.60
N ALA A 16 18.37 -12.51 -10.54
CA ALA A 16 18.24 -11.32 -9.71
C ALA A 16 17.02 -10.46 -10.13
N LYS A 17 16.83 -10.22 -11.44
CA LYS A 17 15.63 -9.51 -11.94
C LYS A 17 14.34 -10.22 -11.58
N ALA A 18 14.26 -11.54 -11.76
CA ALA A 18 13.06 -12.30 -11.43
C ALA A 18 12.76 -12.28 -9.92
N GLN A 19 13.79 -12.30 -9.06
CA GLN A 19 13.63 -12.17 -7.62
C GLN A 19 13.17 -10.77 -7.21
N ILE A 20 13.74 -9.72 -7.80
CA ILE A 20 13.31 -8.33 -7.58
C ILE A 20 11.85 -8.16 -8.00
N GLU A 21 11.49 -8.62 -9.20
CA GLU A 21 10.13 -8.53 -9.72
C GLU A 21 9.13 -9.32 -8.86
N ALA A 22 9.50 -10.49 -8.35
CA ALA A 22 8.66 -11.25 -7.43
C ALA A 22 8.47 -10.55 -6.07
N VAL A 23 9.51 -9.85 -5.57
CA VAL A 23 9.42 -9.03 -4.35
C VAL A 23 8.55 -7.80 -4.59
N GLU A 24 8.73 -7.09 -5.71
CA GLU A 24 7.90 -5.95 -6.11
C GLU A 24 6.45 -6.35 -6.35
N ARG A 25 6.20 -7.50 -6.98
CA ARG A 25 4.86 -8.04 -7.22
C ARG A 25 4.17 -8.41 -5.91
N LYS A 26 4.89 -9.03 -4.96
CA LYS A 26 4.39 -9.22 -3.58
C LYS A 26 4.09 -7.88 -2.90
N GLN A 27 4.97 -6.89 -2.99
CA GLN A 27 4.73 -5.56 -2.42
C GLN A 27 3.51 -4.86 -3.06
N ASN A 28 3.31 -5.01 -4.36
CA ASN A 28 2.12 -4.53 -5.08
C ASN A 28 0.84 -5.28 -4.65
N GLU A 29 0.89 -6.60 -4.50
CA GLU A 29 -0.22 -7.41 -3.99
C GLU A 29 -0.59 -7.04 -2.54
N TYR A 30 0.38 -6.62 -1.73
CA TYR A 30 0.19 -6.07 -0.39
C TYR A 30 -0.21 -4.58 -0.36
N LYS A 31 -0.53 -3.96 -1.52
CA LYS A 31 -0.91 -2.53 -1.64
C LYS A 31 0.12 -1.56 -1.06
N LEU A 32 1.41 -1.90 -1.09
CA LEU A 32 2.45 -1.07 -0.47
C LEU A 32 2.84 0.13 -1.34
N ILE A 33 2.56 0.13 -2.66
CA ILE A 33 2.83 1.28 -3.55
C ILE A 33 1.76 1.34 -4.64
N GLY A 34 0.92 2.39 -4.69
CA GLY A 34 -0.07 2.55 -5.76
C GLY A 34 -1.14 3.62 -5.51
N GLN A 35 -1.94 3.91 -6.54
CA GLN A 35 -3.11 4.79 -6.45
C GLN A 35 -4.35 3.97 -6.04
N MET A 36 -5.10 4.44 -5.04
CA MET A 36 -6.34 3.79 -4.60
C MET A 36 -7.52 4.73 -4.80
N VAL A 37 -8.60 4.24 -5.43
CA VAL A 37 -9.85 4.99 -5.54
C VAL A 37 -10.48 5.12 -4.16
N ARG A 38 -10.87 6.33 -3.79
CA ARG A 38 -11.54 6.60 -2.52
C ARG A 38 -12.96 6.04 -2.54
N VAL A 39 -13.30 5.23 -1.56
CA VAL A 39 -14.67 4.76 -1.33
C VAL A 39 -15.38 5.78 -0.43
N PRO A 40 -16.49 6.38 -0.87
CA PRO A 40 -17.26 7.31 -0.05
C PRO A 40 -17.65 6.68 1.30
N GLY A 41 -17.55 7.47 2.38
CA GLY A 41 -17.85 7.02 3.75
C GLY A 41 -16.77 6.13 4.39
N HIS A 42 -15.75 5.68 3.67
CA HIS A 42 -14.64 4.93 4.25
C HIS A 42 -13.50 5.84 4.71
N THR A 43 -12.81 5.37 5.73
CA THR A 43 -11.56 5.94 6.23
C THR A 43 -10.40 5.03 5.85
N LEU A 44 -9.27 5.61 5.47
CA LEU A 44 -8.03 4.87 5.25
C LEU A 44 -7.37 4.57 6.60
N TYR A 45 -7.12 3.29 6.87
CA TYR A 45 -6.40 2.83 8.04
C TYR A 45 -5.04 2.25 7.64
N LYS A 46 -4.11 2.28 8.57
CA LYS A 46 -2.80 1.64 8.49
C LYS A 46 -2.65 0.61 9.60
N PHE A 47 -1.93 -0.46 9.33
CA PHE A 47 -1.57 -1.49 10.30
C PHE A 47 -0.10 -1.80 10.17
N ASN A 48 0.66 -1.60 11.24
CA ASN A 48 2.07 -1.96 11.26
C ASN A 48 2.22 -3.44 11.61
N THR A 49 2.84 -4.21 10.72
CA THR A 49 2.98 -5.67 10.87
C THR A 49 3.98 -6.06 11.96
N VAL A 50 4.91 -5.18 12.31
CA VAL A 50 5.94 -5.40 13.33
C VAL A 50 5.40 -5.04 14.71
N THR A 51 4.86 -3.84 14.90
CA THR A 51 4.35 -3.37 16.20
C THR A 51 2.95 -3.87 16.52
N ARG A 52 2.26 -4.44 15.51
CA ARG A 52 0.88 -4.94 15.58
C ARG A 52 -0.14 -3.86 15.99
N THR A 53 0.17 -2.60 15.64
CA THR A 53 -0.68 -1.45 15.92
C THR A 53 -1.46 -1.04 14.67
N ALA A 54 -2.77 -0.94 14.79
CA ALA A 54 -3.68 -0.37 13.81
C ALA A 54 -3.99 1.08 14.18
N SER A 55 -3.95 1.98 13.20
CA SER A 55 -4.31 3.38 13.41
C SER A 55 -4.87 3.99 12.13
N ARG A 56 -5.44 5.19 12.23
CA ARG A 56 -5.89 5.94 11.05
C ARG A 56 -4.66 6.41 10.26
N ALA A 57 -4.70 6.29 8.94
CA ALA A 57 -3.66 6.85 8.09
C ALA A 57 -3.81 8.37 8.02
N GLU A 58 -2.71 9.10 8.14
CA GLU A 58 -2.66 10.53 7.89
C GLU A 58 -2.70 10.76 6.37
N VAL A 59 -3.70 11.54 5.93
CA VAL A 59 -3.92 11.85 4.52
C VAL A 59 -3.72 13.35 4.36
N GLU A 60 -2.67 13.72 3.63
CA GLU A 60 -2.46 15.09 3.20
C GLU A 60 -3.42 15.39 2.04
N VAL A 61 -4.21 16.45 2.19
CA VAL A 61 -5.13 16.91 1.14
C VAL A 61 -4.66 18.28 0.68
N SER A 62 -4.23 18.37 -0.57
CA SER A 62 -3.96 19.64 -1.23
C SER A 62 -5.12 20.00 -2.15
N ALA A 63 -5.47 21.28 -2.17
CA ALA A 63 -6.48 21.83 -3.05
C ALA A 63 -5.85 23.02 -3.77
N ASP A 64 -5.56 22.84 -5.05
CA ASP A 64 -5.03 23.89 -5.90
C ASP A 64 -6.19 24.44 -6.71
N SER A 65 -6.30 25.76 -6.81
CA SER A 65 -7.33 26.41 -7.63
C SER A 65 -6.69 27.46 -8.51
N TRP A 66 -7.10 27.50 -9.78
CA TRP A 66 -6.61 28.45 -10.75
C TRP A 66 -7.77 28.99 -11.59
N LEU A 67 -7.62 30.22 -12.07
CA LEU A 67 -8.55 30.77 -13.05
C LEU A 67 -8.22 30.17 -14.41
N ASN A 68 -9.17 29.47 -15.04
CA ASN A 68 -9.02 29.05 -16.42
C ASN A 68 -9.29 30.26 -17.33
N PRO A 69 -8.30 30.73 -18.11
CA PRO A 69 -8.42 31.94 -18.92
C PRO A 69 -9.39 31.79 -20.10
N GLU A 70 -9.69 30.56 -20.55
CA GLU A 70 -10.56 30.34 -21.71
C GLU A 70 -12.04 30.48 -21.37
N ASN A 71 -12.43 30.07 -20.16
CA ASN A 71 -13.83 30.04 -19.73
C ASN A 71 -14.11 31.01 -18.57
N MET A 72 -13.10 31.73 -18.07
CA MET A 72 -13.15 32.65 -16.92
C MET A 72 -13.72 32.00 -15.65
N LYS A 73 -13.65 30.68 -15.51
CA LYS A 73 -14.10 29.95 -14.32
C LYS A 73 -12.91 29.56 -13.45
N ILE A 74 -13.16 29.52 -12.15
CA ILE A 74 -12.21 28.95 -11.19
C ILE A 74 -12.32 27.44 -11.28
N GLU A 75 -11.24 26.81 -11.74
CA GLU A 75 -11.07 25.37 -11.68
C GLU A 75 -10.30 25.02 -10.41
N SER A 76 -10.62 23.87 -9.84
CA SER A 76 -9.94 23.37 -8.64
C SER A 76 -9.63 21.90 -8.79
N ASP A 77 -8.42 21.52 -8.43
CA ASP A 77 -7.98 20.14 -8.34
C ASP A 77 -7.69 19.79 -6.88
N ARG A 78 -8.16 18.62 -6.46
CA ARG A 78 -7.99 18.12 -5.11
C ARG A 78 -7.21 16.83 -5.16
N LYS A 79 -6.00 16.86 -4.62
CA LYS A 79 -5.13 15.69 -4.51
C LYS A 79 -5.08 15.22 -3.07
N SER A 80 -5.19 13.93 -2.88
CA SER A 80 -4.97 13.28 -1.58
C SER A 80 -3.74 12.41 -1.67
N ARG A 81 -2.80 12.62 -0.76
CA ARG A 81 -1.52 11.90 -0.70
C ARG A 81 -1.35 11.30 0.69
N VAL A 82 -0.67 10.17 0.75
CA VAL A 82 -0.36 9.47 1.99
C VAL A 82 1.12 9.12 1.94
N LYS A 83 1.84 9.46 3.01
CA LYS A 83 3.22 9.02 3.17
C LYS A 83 3.22 7.56 3.60
N VAL A 84 3.77 6.69 2.76
CA VAL A 84 3.86 5.26 3.05
C VAL A 84 4.95 5.02 4.09
N GLU A 85 4.58 4.35 5.17
CA GLU A 85 5.49 3.92 6.22
C GLU A 85 5.96 2.49 5.96
N LYS A 86 7.20 2.20 6.38
CA LYS A 86 7.76 0.87 6.27
C LYS A 86 6.97 -0.11 7.13
N ASP A 87 6.76 -1.32 6.61
CA ASP A 87 6.07 -2.43 7.29
C ASP A 87 4.60 -2.11 7.66
N CYS A 88 4.01 -1.10 7.01
CA CYS A 88 2.61 -0.72 7.20
C CYS A 88 1.74 -1.21 6.04
N TYR A 89 0.67 -1.92 6.37
CA TYR A 89 -0.39 -2.31 5.46
C TYR A 89 -1.54 -1.29 5.48
N TYR A 90 -2.05 -0.90 4.32
CA TYR A 90 -3.08 0.13 4.19
C TYR A 90 -4.37 -0.41 3.57
N GLU A 91 -5.52 -0.09 4.19
CA GLU A 91 -6.82 -0.41 3.60
C GLU A 91 -7.93 0.54 4.03
N GLN A 92 -8.86 0.80 3.12
CA GLN A 92 -10.06 1.57 3.41
C GLN A 92 -11.15 0.72 4.07
N ALA A 93 -11.68 1.19 5.19
CA ALA A 93 -12.79 0.57 5.89
C ALA A 93 -13.73 1.62 6.50
N LEU A 94 -14.97 1.22 6.77
CA LEU A 94 -15.96 2.09 7.41
C LEU A 94 -15.56 2.51 8.84
N ASN A 95 -14.91 1.60 9.58
CA ASN A 95 -14.45 1.84 10.94
C ASN A 95 -13.31 0.84 11.30
N MET A 96 -12.66 1.05 12.45
CA MET A 96 -11.53 0.24 12.91
C MET A 96 -11.88 -1.26 13.07
N LYS A 97 -13.08 -1.57 13.59
CA LYS A 97 -13.54 -2.97 13.74
C LYS A 97 -13.63 -3.68 12.39
N ASN A 98 -14.12 -3.00 11.36
CA ASN A 98 -14.19 -3.52 10.00
C ASN A 98 -12.81 -3.64 9.36
N PHE A 99 -11.87 -2.74 9.68
CA PHE A 99 -10.48 -2.84 9.26
C PHE A 99 -9.81 -4.09 9.83
N ILE A 100 -9.88 -4.30 11.16
CA ILE A 100 -9.32 -5.49 11.82
C ILE A 100 -9.93 -6.78 11.27
N LYS A 101 -11.25 -6.81 11.05
CA LYS A 101 -11.92 -7.95 10.38
C LYS A 101 -11.35 -8.23 8.99
N ARG A 102 -11.02 -7.20 8.21
CA ARG A 102 -10.40 -7.35 6.89
C ARG A 102 -8.96 -7.85 6.98
N LEU A 103 -8.17 -7.37 7.95
CA LEU A 103 -6.81 -7.87 8.20
C LEU A 103 -6.82 -9.40 8.43
N ARG A 104 -7.74 -9.88 9.26
CA ARG A 104 -7.91 -11.31 9.54
C ARG A 104 -8.33 -12.11 8.31
N ARG A 105 -9.30 -11.61 7.53
CA ARG A 105 -9.74 -12.28 6.28
C ARG A 105 -8.63 -12.38 5.24
N ARG A 106 -7.71 -11.42 5.22
CA ARG A 106 -6.55 -11.41 4.32
C ARG A 106 -5.36 -12.22 4.84
N GLY A 107 -5.46 -12.81 6.03
CA GLY A 107 -4.37 -13.56 6.66
C GLY A 107 -3.18 -12.71 7.11
N ILE A 108 -3.35 -11.38 7.21
CA ILE A 108 -2.30 -10.46 7.68
C ILE A 108 -2.13 -10.56 9.20
N VAL A 109 -3.24 -10.85 9.88
CA VAL A 109 -3.31 -11.06 11.33
C VAL A 109 -4.04 -12.37 11.58
N GLY A 110 -3.49 -13.20 12.45
CA GLY A 110 -4.10 -14.44 12.91
C GLY A 110 -5.44 -14.21 13.64
N MET A 111 -6.26 -15.26 13.74
CA MET A 111 -7.59 -15.15 14.32
C MET A 111 -7.56 -14.79 15.82
N ASP A 112 -6.53 -15.28 16.51
CA ASP A 112 -6.29 -15.09 17.95
C ASP A 112 -5.22 -14.03 18.26
N GLU A 113 -4.65 -13.39 17.23
CA GLU A 113 -3.65 -12.34 17.44
C GLU A 113 -4.32 -11.03 17.89
N GLU A 114 -3.75 -10.43 18.93
CA GLU A 114 -4.20 -9.16 19.48
C GLU A 114 -3.70 -7.99 18.61
N VAL A 115 -4.62 -7.07 18.29
CA VAL A 115 -4.34 -5.87 17.51
C VAL A 115 -4.54 -4.65 18.39
N LYS A 116 -3.44 -3.92 18.65
CA LYS A 116 -3.47 -2.66 19.39
C LYS A 116 -4.07 -1.58 18.49
N HIS A 117 -5.02 -0.78 18.96
CA HIS A 117 -5.69 0.24 18.15
C HIS A 117 -6.13 1.45 18.95
#